data_AF-A0A1I4XW44-F1
#
_entry.id   AF-A0A1I4XW44-F1
#
_cell.length_a   1.000
_cell.length_b   1.000
_cell.length_c   1.000
_cell.angle_alpha   90.00
_cell.angle_beta   90.00
_cell.angle_gamma   90.00
#
_symmetry.space_group_name_H-M   'P 1'
#
loop_
_entity.id
_entity.type
_entity.pdbx_description
1 polymer ?
#
loop_
_entity_poly.entity_id
_entity_poly.type
_entity_poly.pdbx_seq_one_letter_code
_entity_poly.pdbx_strand_id
1 'polypeptide(L)'
;MKRITFLVLLLCGFLSAQENNVDKQLQQKIEEYTRDFKGIAGVYVYNLETGKEAGINPDTIFPTASIVKIPILIGLFDKIEKEEITLNDTLLYRDSRAYGGSGVMQFYKDSTVTDLRTLAALMITYSDNVTSIWSQQLAGGGEIRMGTNYSPGNGHAPC
;
A
#
# COMPACT_ATOMS: atom_id res chain seq x y z
N MET A 1 -10.72 -49.30 -1.79
CA MET A 1 -9.95 -49.05 -0.55
C MET A 1 -8.54 -48.51 -0.82
N LYS A 2 -7.67 -49.19 -1.59
CA LYS A 2 -6.29 -48.72 -1.86
C LYS A 2 -6.16 -47.33 -2.52
N ARG A 3 -7.13 -46.92 -3.35
CA ARG A 3 -7.14 -45.60 -4.03
C ARG A 3 -7.51 -44.43 -3.10
N ILE A 4 -8.31 -44.68 -2.06
CA ILE A 4 -8.68 -43.66 -1.07
C ILE A 4 -7.51 -43.41 -0.12
N THR A 5 -6.77 -44.48 0.24
CA THR A 5 -5.55 -44.38 1.05
C THR A 5 -4.46 -43.54 0.36
N PHE A 6 -4.35 -43.63 -0.97
CA PHE A 6 -3.36 -42.86 -1.74
C PHE A 6 -3.71 -41.36 -1.85
N LEU A 7 -5.00 -41.01 -1.88
CA LEU A 7 -5.47 -39.63 -1.95
C LEU A 7 -5.29 -38.89 -0.60
N VAL A 8 -5.44 -39.61 0.53
CA VAL A 8 -5.23 -39.07 1.88
C VAL A 8 -3.74 -38.81 2.17
N LEU A 9 -2.84 -39.67 1.67
CA LEU A 9 -1.39 -39.48 1.81
C LEU A 9 -0.85 -38.29 1.00
N LEU A 10 -1.43 -38.00 -0.16
CA LEU A 10 -1.10 -36.82 -0.97
C LEU A 10 -1.57 -35.52 -0.30
N LEU A 11 -2.72 -35.51 0.38
CA LEU A 11 -3.23 -34.34 1.09
C LEU A 11 -2.36 -33.98 2.32
N CYS A 12 -1.84 -34.98 3.06
CA CYS A 12 -0.98 -34.73 4.22
C CYS A 12 0.42 -34.22 3.83
N GLY A 13 0.95 -34.59 2.66
CA GLY A 13 2.27 -34.13 2.19
C GLY A 13 2.32 -32.63 1.87
N PHE A 14 1.19 -32.03 1.49
CA PHE A 14 1.12 -30.59 1.23
C PHE A 14 1.03 -29.73 2.50
N LEU A 15 0.43 -30.25 3.59
CA LEU A 15 0.34 -29.51 4.85
C LEU A 15 1.69 -29.47 5.61
N SER A 16 2.52 -30.50 5.49
CA SER A 16 3.83 -30.55 6.19
C SER A 16 4.94 -29.74 5.52
N ALA A 17 4.71 -29.16 4.34
CA ALA A 17 5.70 -28.32 3.64
C ALA A 17 5.71 -26.87 4.14
N GLN A 18 4.79 -26.49 5.04
CA GLN A 18 4.59 -25.11 5.48
C GLN A 18 5.21 -24.80 6.87
N GLU A 19 6.28 -25.50 7.26
CA GLU A 19 6.77 -25.46 8.65
C GLU A 19 8.17 -24.87 8.88
N ASN A 20 8.84 -24.26 7.89
CA ASN A 20 10.21 -23.73 8.09
C ASN A 20 10.51 -22.32 7.55
N ASN A 21 9.50 -21.53 7.18
CA ASN A 21 9.74 -20.15 6.76
C ASN A 21 9.74 -19.15 7.93
N VAL A 22 9.32 -19.55 9.14
CA VAL A 22 9.27 -18.59 10.26
C VAL A 22 10.67 -18.33 10.84
N ASP A 23 11.08 -17.07 10.89
CA ASP A 23 12.23 -16.65 11.70
C ASP A 23 11.82 -16.59 13.17
N LYS A 24 12.07 -17.68 13.89
CA LYS A 24 11.68 -17.84 15.31
C LYS A 24 12.28 -16.77 16.23
N GLN A 25 13.51 -16.32 15.96
CA GLN A 25 14.16 -15.31 16.81
C GLN A 25 13.51 -13.93 16.62
N LEU A 26 13.22 -13.57 15.37
CA LEU A 26 12.53 -12.33 15.07
C LEU A 26 11.08 -12.36 15.55
N GLN A 27 10.38 -13.47 15.35
CA GLN A 27 9.01 -13.68 15.83
C GLN A 27 8.89 -13.43 17.33
N GLN A 28 9.78 -14.05 18.13
CA GLN A 28 9.78 -13.88 19.58
C GLN A 28 9.99 -12.41 19.99
N LYS A 29 10.87 -11.68 19.29
CA LYS A 29 11.10 -10.25 19.56
C LYS A 29 9.89 -9.39 19.21
N ILE A 30 9.23 -9.66 18.08
CA ILE A 30 8.00 -8.94 17.69
C ILE A 30 6.92 -9.16 18.74
N GLU A 31 6.70 -10.40 19.17
CA GLU A 31 5.72 -10.74 20.21
C GLU A 31 6.06 -10.07 21.56
N GLU A 32 7.34 -10.05 21.95
CA GLU A 32 7.79 -9.37 23.16
C GLU A 32 7.51 -7.86 23.12
N TYR A 33 7.89 -7.18 22.04
CA TYR A 33 7.70 -5.72 21.91
C TYR A 33 6.25 -5.30 21.74
N THR A 34 5.40 -6.17 21.23
CA THR A 34 3.97 -5.86 21.00
C THR A 34 3.07 -6.29 22.15
N ARG A 35 3.54 -7.11 23.09
CA ARG A 35 2.74 -7.68 24.19
C ARG A 35 2.00 -6.64 25.02
N ASP A 36 2.67 -5.56 25.39
CA ASP A 36 2.13 -4.52 26.28
C ASP A 36 1.58 -3.30 25.51
N PHE A 37 1.46 -3.41 24.19
CA PHE A 37 0.93 -2.34 23.35
C PHE A 37 -0.56 -2.13 23.64
N LYS A 38 -0.93 -0.90 24.02
CA LYS A 38 -2.32 -0.53 24.31
C LYS A 38 -3.10 -0.23 23.02
N GLY A 39 -3.31 -1.27 22.22
CA GLY A 39 -4.00 -1.21 20.93
C GLY A 39 -3.84 -2.51 20.16
N ILE A 40 -4.16 -2.49 18.86
CA ILE A 40 -3.93 -3.63 17.96
C ILE A 40 -2.73 -3.27 17.09
N ALA A 41 -1.64 -4.05 17.19
CA ALA A 41 -0.48 -3.92 16.31
C ALA A 41 -0.53 -4.96 15.19
N GLY A 42 -0.18 -4.54 13.98
CA GLY A 42 0.09 -5.40 12.83
C GLY A 42 1.53 -5.24 12.39
N VAL A 43 2.27 -6.33 12.27
CA VAL A 43 3.66 -6.35 11.78
C VAL A 43 3.81 -7.52 10.83
N TYR A 44 4.42 -7.28 9.67
CA TYR A 44 4.84 -8.33 8.75
C TYR A 44 6.24 -8.02 8.23
N VAL A 45 7.13 -9.00 8.33
CA VAL A 45 8.50 -8.92 7.83
C VAL A 45 8.73 -10.13 6.94
N TYR A 46 9.19 -9.90 5.71
CA TYR A 46 9.56 -10.93 4.76
C TYR A 46 10.98 -10.69 4.25
N ASN A 47 11.85 -11.69 4.40
CA ASN A 47 13.21 -11.65 3.89
C ASN A 47 13.24 -12.23 2.46
N LEU A 48 13.48 -11.38 1.47
CA LEU A 48 13.47 -11.73 0.05
C LEU A 48 14.54 -12.75 -0.35
N GLU A 49 15.65 -12.84 0.37
CA GLU A 49 16.76 -13.74 0.03
C GLU A 49 16.56 -15.16 0.58
N THR A 50 16.06 -15.26 1.82
CA THR A 50 15.92 -16.52 2.54
C THR A 50 14.51 -17.09 2.49
N GLY A 51 13.52 -16.28 2.08
CA GLY A 51 12.11 -16.61 2.14
C GLY A 51 11.55 -16.68 3.55
N LYS A 52 12.33 -16.27 4.57
CA LYS A 52 11.88 -16.28 5.96
C LYS A 52 10.95 -15.12 6.27
N GLU A 53 9.99 -15.36 7.15
CA GLU A 53 9.00 -14.38 7.57
C GLU A 53 8.82 -14.36 9.09
N ALA A 54 8.30 -13.24 9.60
CA ALA A 54 7.86 -13.10 10.98
C ALA A 54 6.78 -12.00 11.04
N GLY A 55 5.82 -12.13 11.95
CA GLY A 55 4.75 -11.15 12.05
C GLY A 55 3.70 -11.42 13.12
N ILE A 56 2.87 -10.41 13.34
CA ILE A 56 1.68 -10.47 14.19
C ILE A 56 0.55 -9.75 13.47
N ASN A 57 -0.64 -10.36 13.43
CA ASN A 57 -1.81 -9.82 12.73
C ASN A 57 -1.55 -9.33 11.28
N PRO A 58 -0.78 -10.07 10.44
CA PRO A 58 -0.31 -9.56 9.15
C PRO A 58 -1.44 -9.25 8.15
N ASP A 59 -2.57 -9.98 8.23
CA ASP A 59 -3.72 -9.83 7.33
C ASP A 59 -4.85 -8.96 7.90
N THR A 60 -4.62 -8.30 9.05
CA THR A 60 -5.63 -7.42 9.65
C THR A 60 -5.73 -6.11 8.88
N ILE A 61 -6.95 -5.63 8.67
CA ILE A 61 -7.21 -4.35 8.00
C ILE A 61 -7.00 -3.20 8.99
N PHE A 62 -6.10 -2.28 8.65
CA PHE A 62 -5.83 -1.06 9.41
C PHE A 62 -6.11 0.19 8.57
N PRO A 63 -6.42 1.34 9.20
CA PRO A 63 -6.38 2.63 8.52
C PRO A 63 -5.00 2.84 7.89
N THR A 64 -4.97 3.08 6.59
CA THR A 64 -3.71 3.16 5.82
C THR A 64 -2.92 4.42 6.12
N ALA A 65 -3.59 5.48 6.62
CA ALA A 65 -3.03 6.82 6.72
C ALA A 65 -2.32 7.18 5.40
N SER A 66 -1.12 7.78 5.47
CA SER A 66 -0.39 8.19 4.27
C SER A 66 0.23 7.04 3.46
N ILE A 67 0.12 5.78 3.89
CA ILE A 67 0.61 4.62 3.13
C ILE A 67 -0.19 4.43 1.83
N VAL A 68 -1.45 4.91 1.78
CA VAL A 68 -2.30 4.89 0.57
C VAL A 68 -1.67 5.60 -0.65
N LYS A 69 -0.70 6.48 -0.42
CA LYS A 69 0.02 7.23 -1.46
C LYS A 69 0.93 6.35 -2.31
N ILE A 70 1.33 5.19 -1.79
CA ILE A 70 2.11 4.20 -2.55
C ILE A 70 1.28 3.63 -3.73
N PRO A 71 0.06 3.10 -3.53
CA PRO A 71 -0.83 2.74 -4.63
C PRO A 71 -1.06 3.88 -5.62
N ILE A 72 -1.32 5.10 -5.13
CA ILE A 72 -1.52 6.28 -6.00
C ILE A 72 -0.30 6.50 -6.90
N LEU A 73 0.92 6.40 -6.35
CA LEU A 73 2.16 6.48 -7.12
C LEU A 73 2.24 5.38 -8.18
N ILE A 74 1.91 4.14 -7.84
CA ILE A 74 1.89 3.02 -8.80
C ILE A 74 0.93 3.32 -9.96
N GLY A 75 -0.27 3.83 -9.67
CA GLY A 75 -1.23 4.19 -10.73
C GLY A 75 -0.76 5.35 -11.63
N LEU A 76 -0.02 6.32 -11.08
CA LEU A 76 0.62 7.35 -11.92
C LEU A 76 1.67 6.73 -12.85
N PHE A 77 2.51 5.84 -12.34
CA PHE A 77 3.55 5.20 -13.14
C PHE A 77 2.99 4.21 -14.18
N ASP A 78 1.89 3.53 -13.88
CA ASP A 78 1.15 2.72 -14.86
C ASP A 78 0.64 3.57 -16.03
N LYS A 79 0.09 4.77 -15.76
CA LYS A 79 -0.30 5.72 -16.82
C LYS A 79 0.89 6.28 -17.61
N ILE A 80 2.03 6.50 -16.94
CA ILE A 80 3.27 6.93 -17.60
C ILE A 80 3.78 5.82 -18.54
N GLU A 81 3.76 4.57 -18.10
CA GLU A 81 4.15 3.41 -18.92
C GLU A 81 3.26 3.26 -20.16
N LYS A 82 1.97 3.61 -20.03
CA LYS A 82 1.00 3.65 -21.14
C LYS A 82 1.07 4.92 -22.00
N GLU A 83 2.04 5.79 -21.73
CA GLU A 83 2.24 7.07 -22.42
C GLU A 83 1.03 8.04 -22.34
N GLU A 84 0.14 7.86 -21.35
CA GLU A 84 -1.06 8.70 -21.18
C GLU A 84 -0.75 10.06 -20.52
N ILE A 85 0.27 10.09 -19.67
CA ILE A 85 0.78 11.27 -18.96
C ILE A 85 2.31 11.18 -18.86
N THR A 86 2.98 12.30 -18.60
CA THR A 86 4.43 12.34 -18.39
C THR A 86 4.80 13.05 -17.10
N LEU A 87 5.96 12.74 -16.53
CA LEU A 87 6.46 13.44 -15.33
C LEU A 87 6.64 14.96 -15.52
N ASN A 88 6.77 15.42 -16.76
CA ASN A 88 6.98 16.84 -17.08
C ASN A 88 5.68 17.53 -17.50
N ASP A 89 4.54 16.85 -17.40
CA ASP A 89 3.25 17.45 -17.72
C ASP A 89 3.03 18.69 -16.86
N THR A 90 2.77 19.81 -17.53
CA THR A 90 2.57 21.10 -16.88
C THR A 90 1.20 21.14 -16.24
N LEU A 91 1.18 21.49 -14.95
CA LEU A 91 0.00 21.54 -14.11
C LEU A 91 -0.15 22.94 -13.51
N LEU A 92 -1.37 23.45 -13.49
CA LEU A 92 -1.69 24.75 -12.91
C LEU A 92 -2.34 24.57 -11.55
N TYR A 93 -1.66 25.02 -10.50
CA TYR A 93 -2.20 25.03 -9.15
C TYR A 93 -3.35 26.03 -9.03
N ARG A 94 -4.37 25.64 -8.27
CA ARG A 94 -5.49 26.48 -7.86
C ARG A 94 -5.64 26.46 -6.35
N ASP A 95 -5.78 27.63 -5.73
CA ASP A 95 -5.92 27.77 -4.27
C ASP A 95 -7.12 27.00 -3.70
N SER A 96 -8.16 26.80 -4.50
CA SER A 96 -9.32 25.96 -4.18
C SER A 96 -8.98 24.49 -3.89
N ARG A 97 -7.75 24.05 -4.15
CA ARG A 97 -7.25 22.69 -3.82
C ARG A 97 -6.68 22.59 -2.41
N ALA A 98 -6.54 23.70 -1.69
CA ALA A 98 -6.04 23.67 -0.32
C ALA A 98 -6.94 22.79 0.55
N TYR A 99 -6.34 21.78 1.20
CA TYR A 99 -7.06 20.76 1.97
C TYR A 99 -6.70 20.75 3.46
N GLY A 100 -5.55 21.33 3.84
CA GLY A 100 -5.03 21.26 5.21
C GLY A 100 -4.21 19.98 5.49
N GLY A 101 -3.69 19.89 6.72
CA GLY A 101 -2.86 18.77 7.16
C GLY A 101 -1.40 18.91 6.71
N SER A 102 -0.74 17.79 6.40
CA SER A 102 0.66 17.77 5.97
C SER A 102 0.84 18.24 4.53
N GLY A 103 1.96 18.91 4.26
CA GLY A 103 2.33 19.34 2.92
C GLY A 103 2.61 20.83 2.80
N VAL A 104 3.29 21.20 1.74
CA VAL A 104 3.69 22.58 1.41
C VAL A 104 2.86 23.18 0.28
N MET A 105 2.30 22.36 -0.61
CA MET A 105 1.55 22.84 -1.77
C MET A 105 0.25 23.55 -1.38
N GLN A 106 -0.27 23.30 -0.18
CA GLN A 106 -1.39 24.06 0.38
C GLN A 106 -1.09 25.55 0.59
N PHE A 107 0.18 25.95 0.61
CA PHE A 107 0.61 27.34 0.76
C PHE A 107 1.10 27.97 -0.56
N TYR A 108 0.95 27.27 -1.68
CA TYR A 108 1.31 27.82 -2.97
C TYR A 108 0.40 28.99 -3.33
N LYS A 109 0.94 29.95 -4.07
CA LYS A 109 0.14 31.06 -4.60
C LYS A 109 -0.78 30.51 -5.69
N ASP A 110 -2.00 31.04 -5.79
CA ASP A 110 -2.88 30.70 -6.91
C ASP A 110 -2.18 30.94 -8.26
N SER A 111 -2.51 30.09 -9.23
CA SER A 111 -1.95 30.11 -10.58
C SER A 111 -0.45 29.80 -10.65
N THR A 112 0.16 29.26 -9.58
CA THR A 112 1.51 28.68 -9.66
C THR A 112 1.54 27.52 -10.66
N VAL A 113 2.47 27.58 -11.60
CA VAL A 113 2.76 26.48 -12.53
C VAL A 113 3.69 25.47 -11.84
N THR A 114 3.37 24.19 -11.95
CA THR A 114 4.13 23.05 -11.42
C THR A 114 4.10 21.90 -12.43
N ASP A 115 4.71 20.77 -12.10
CA ASP A 115 4.67 19.56 -12.92
C ASP A 115 4.30 18.30 -12.11
N LEU A 116 3.98 17.21 -12.81
CA LEU A 116 3.63 15.93 -12.19
C LEU A 116 4.77 15.37 -11.33
N ARG A 117 6.03 15.57 -11.72
CA ARG A 117 7.22 15.19 -10.94
C ARG A 117 7.19 15.83 -9.55
N THR A 118 6.89 17.12 -9.48
CA THR A 118 6.80 17.88 -8.23
C THR A 118 5.66 17.35 -7.36
N LEU A 119 4.49 17.08 -7.96
CA LEU A 119 3.36 16.47 -7.24
C LEU A 119 3.75 15.14 -6.60
N ALA A 120 4.30 14.22 -7.40
CA ALA A 120 4.70 12.89 -6.96
C ALA A 120 5.80 12.96 -5.88
N ALA A 121 6.79 13.85 -6.05
CA ALA A 121 7.84 14.06 -5.06
C ALA A 121 7.27 14.56 -3.74
N LEU A 122 6.43 15.60 -3.74
CA LEU A 122 5.82 16.14 -2.52
C LEU A 122 4.88 15.14 -1.84
N MET A 123 4.13 14.36 -2.63
CA MET A 123 3.23 13.32 -2.13
C MET A 123 4.01 12.28 -1.31
N ILE A 124 5.17 11.84 -1.79
CA ILE A 124 5.93 10.76 -1.15
C ILE A 124 6.88 11.29 -0.07
N THR A 125 7.58 12.40 -0.32
CA THR A 125 8.66 12.89 0.56
C THR A 125 8.15 13.73 1.71
N TYR A 126 7.10 14.54 1.49
CA TYR A 126 6.51 15.41 2.52
C TYR A 126 5.14 14.93 2.98
N SER A 127 4.69 13.78 2.47
CA SER A 127 3.33 13.30 2.69
C SER A 127 2.29 14.39 2.40
N ASP A 128 2.50 15.18 1.34
CA ASP A 128 1.68 16.34 1.05
C ASP A 128 0.26 15.91 0.64
N ASN A 129 -0.75 16.37 1.38
CA ASN A 129 -2.14 15.96 1.16
C ASN A 129 -2.76 16.56 -0.10
N VAL A 130 -2.39 17.80 -0.45
CA VAL A 130 -2.90 18.46 -1.66
C VAL A 130 -2.38 17.72 -2.89
N THR A 131 -1.09 17.39 -2.92
CA THR A 131 -0.53 16.62 -4.02
C THR A 131 -1.06 15.20 -4.06
N SER A 132 -1.33 14.58 -2.90
CA SER A 132 -1.91 13.22 -2.82
C SER A 132 -3.28 13.14 -3.48
N ILE A 133 -4.18 14.05 -3.12
CA ILE A 133 -5.55 14.09 -3.68
C ILE A 133 -5.49 14.42 -5.18
N TRP A 134 -4.63 15.35 -5.57
CA TRP A 134 -4.47 15.70 -6.99
C TRP A 134 -3.89 14.52 -7.79
N SER A 135 -2.86 13.85 -7.28
CA SER A 135 -2.29 12.65 -7.88
C SER A 135 -3.30 11.51 -7.98
N GLN A 136 -4.16 11.32 -6.97
CA GLN A 136 -5.24 10.33 -7.02
C GLN A 136 -6.20 10.60 -8.19
N GLN A 137 -6.59 11.86 -8.40
CA GLN A 137 -7.45 12.25 -9.52
C GLN A 137 -6.80 11.93 -10.87
N LEU A 138 -5.51 12.23 -11.02
CA LEU A 138 -4.76 11.99 -12.26
C LEU A 138 -4.56 10.50 -12.54
N ALA A 139 -4.39 9.71 -11.48
CA ALA A 139 -4.06 8.29 -11.58
C ALA A 139 -5.27 7.38 -11.90
N GLY A 140 -6.49 7.93 -12.01
CA GLY A 140 -7.73 7.18 -12.29
C GLY A 140 -8.76 7.22 -11.17
N GLY A 141 -8.58 8.09 -10.16
CA GLY A 141 -9.50 8.22 -9.04
C GLY A 141 -9.35 7.11 -7.99
N GLY A 142 -10.40 6.86 -7.21
CA GLY A 142 -10.43 5.82 -6.17
C GLY A 142 -10.41 4.37 -6.70
N GLU A 143 -10.23 4.17 -8.01
CA GLU A 143 -10.17 2.85 -8.66
C GLU A 143 -8.80 2.19 -8.56
N ILE A 144 -7.77 2.89 -8.07
CA ILE A 144 -6.45 2.31 -7.87
C ILE A 144 -6.50 1.36 -6.68
N ARG A 145 -6.73 0.09 -6.98
CA ARG A 145 -6.70 -1.02 -6.03
C ARG A 145 -5.36 -1.71 -6.12
N MET A 146 -4.63 -1.81 -5.01
CA MET A 146 -3.48 -2.72 -4.92
C MET A 146 -3.99 -4.13 -5.23
N GLY A 147 -3.28 -4.82 -6.13
CA GLY A 147 -3.70 -6.04 -6.79
C GLY A 147 -4.48 -7.01 -5.88
N THR A 148 -5.78 -7.09 -6.13
CA THR A 148 -6.61 -8.26 -5.86
C THR A 148 -7.75 -8.24 -6.87
N ASN A 149 -8.10 -9.41 -7.39
CA ASN A 149 -9.42 -9.69 -7.94
C ASN A 149 -10.47 -9.56 -6.80
N TYR A 150 -10.63 -8.37 -6.25
CA TYR A 150 -11.60 -8.05 -5.21
C TYR A 150 -12.59 -7.05 -5.80
N SER A 151 -13.72 -7.58 -6.27
CA SER A 151 -14.91 -6.80 -6.60
C SER A 151 -15.61 -6.47 -5.28
N PRO A 152 -15.65 -5.20 -4.83
CA PRO A 152 -16.44 -4.83 -3.69
C PRO A 152 -17.87 -4.74 -4.17
N GLY A 153 -18.74 -5.59 -3.63
CA GLY A 153 -20.14 -5.25 -3.61
C GLY A 153 -20.29 -3.88 -2.92
N ASN A 154 -20.60 -2.85 -3.70
CA ASN A 154 -21.19 -1.57 -3.32
C ASN A 154 -20.73 -0.92 -2.00
N GLY A 155 -19.45 -1.05 -1.65
CA GLY A 155 -18.86 -0.43 -0.47
C GLY A 155 -17.76 0.53 -0.89
N HIS A 156 -17.98 1.83 -0.64
CA HIS A 156 -16.94 2.86 -0.69
C HIS A 156 -15.66 2.34 -0.02
N ALA A 157 -14.52 2.46 -0.72
CA ALA A 157 -13.24 2.39 -0.03
C ALA A 157 -13.24 3.54 0.99
N PRO A 158 -13.03 3.28 2.29
CA PRO A 158 -12.93 4.35 3.25
C PRO A 158 -11.63 5.10 2.95
N CYS A 159 -11.79 6.32 2.47
CA CYS A 159 -10.78 7.36 2.57
C CYS A 159 -10.44 7.62 4.04
#